data_AF-A0A955ACQ6-F1
#
_entry.id   AF-A0A955ACQ6-F1
#
_cell.length_a   1.000
_cell.length_b   1.000
_cell.length_c   1.000
_cell.angle_alpha   90.00
_cell.angle_beta   90.00
_cell.angle_gamma   90.00
#
_symmetry.space_group_name_H-M   'P 1'
#
loop_
_entity.id
_entity.type
_entity.pdbx_description
1 polymer ?
#
loop_
_entity_poly.entity_id
_entity_poly.type
_entity_poly.pdbx_seq_one_letter_code
_entity_poly.pdbx_strand_id
1 'polypeptide(L)'
;MNPYLAILIDSFWEAVGNRVLWALLLGWSLVLIGLAPFGYVTERSYRLTSSDIDNRGQLMSRLAKGTRGQGRLAVVAVAKLLDEAFVDRLRQADDNNESQSRHPITSSELAEQLNQVLSSKELYSPEAFPTAKARDRLLPLIESAERRNLDANEAEELNRELLQQAFPLELSSPRGEHLWVGYAGFKIGDPLPVSRRQIRQFIEPVLLAGIIKFGLGILAVFVAIVVTSPMIPDTFSSGALHLLLSKPISRVWLYLAKFFGGCIFVLVNITFVLIGLYFIAGLRFDIWNLGLLVCIPILMFVFVIFYSVSALVGLIWGNAIVCVVACMLFWLFCFSLGVMHDAIGPQVEVMPQISRIRTIEGHLMTVDQRGRLGVWNEQFSIWQPAINDEQQRQARTFGPIYNAERRLILTKSFFRDPFGGLHAKNRRLAIIHLANDEASDASDEELSPHNTKIASDAPMSIKQARETPVWLADAGPDLPPELFDVVSLGETVIAVCRSGLFRLD
;
A
#
# COMPACT_ATOMS: atom_id res chain seq x y z
N MET A 1 7.76 30.84 48.88
CA MET A 1 7.87 29.68 47.96
C MET A 1 7.57 28.43 48.77
N ASN A 2 6.60 27.61 48.35
CA ASN A 2 6.27 26.37 49.04
C ASN A 2 7.53 25.48 49.09
N PRO A 3 7.91 24.93 50.27
CA PRO A 3 9.13 24.11 50.42
C PRO A 3 9.12 22.90 49.48
N TYR A 4 7.94 22.40 49.11
CA TYR A 4 7.74 21.33 48.15
C TYR A 4 8.14 21.69 46.71
N LEU A 5 7.94 22.96 46.31
CA LEU A 5 8.27 23.44 44.97
C LEU A 5 9.79 23.62 44.84
N ALA A 6 10.45 24.03 45.93
CA ALA A 6 11.91 24.07 46.00
C ALA A 6 12.52 22.66 45.88
N ILE A 7 11.96 21.65 46.57
CA ILE A 7 12.42 20.25 46.46
C ILE A 7 12.22 19.69 45.04
N LEU A 8 11.12 20.03 44.38
CA LEU A 8 10.88 19.62 43.00
C LEU A 8 11.89 20.26 42.02
N ILE A 9 12.16 21.56 42.19
CA ILE A 9 13.14 22.29 41.38
C ILE A 9 14.56 21.77 41.64
N ASP A 10 14.89 21.49 42.90
CA ASP A 10 16.21 20.97 43.28
C ASP A 10 16.41 19.55 42.72
N SER A 11 15.39 18.70 42.82
CA SER A 11 15.38 17.37 42.18
C SER A 11 15.45 17.45 40.65
N PHE A 12 14.86 18.49 40.04
CA PHE A 12 14.95 18.73 38.61
C PHE A 12 16.37 19.12 38.19
N TRP A 13 17.01 20.05 38.90
CA TRP A 13 18.40 20.42 38.63
C TRP A 13 19.38 19.28 38.90
N GLU A 14 19.12 18.46 39.92
CA GLU A 14 19.86 17.23 40.19
C GLU A 14 19.69 16.21 39.04
N ALA A 15 18.49 16.10 38.47
CA ALA A 15 18.24 15.29 37.28
C ALA A 15 18.86 15.86 36.00
N VAL A 16 18.92 17.18 35.85
CA VAL A 16 19.57 17.87 34.70
C VAL A 16 21.10 17.78 34.77
N GLY A 17 21.67 17.76 35.98
CA GLY A 17 23.09 17.49 36.23
C GLY A 17 23.47 16.02 36.06
N ASN A 18 22.49 15.12 35.87
CA ASN A 18 22.74 13.70 35.73
C ASN A 18 23.36 13.38 34.36
N ARG A 19 24.49 12.67 34.38
CA ARG A 19 25.19 12.18 33.17
C ARG A 19 24.28 11.31 32.29
N VAL A 20 23.31 10.63 32.90
CA VAL A 20 22.34 9.77 32.20
C VAL A 20 21.43 10.59 31.27
N LEU A 21 21.01 11.80 31.67
CA LEU A 21 20.21 12.68 30.81
C LEU A 21 20.99 13.04 29.53
N TRP A 22 22.22 13.51 29.72
CA TRP A 22 23.07 13.94 28.62
C TRP A 22 23.48 12.79 27.70
N ALA A 23 23.76 11.61 28.25
CA ALA A 23 23.99 10.40 27.46
C ALA A 23 22.78 10.05 26.60
N LEU A 24 21.56 10.17 27.15
CA LEU A 24 20.33 9.90 26.41
C LEU A 24 20.08 10.92 25.31
N LEU A 25 20.24 12.21 25.60
CA LEU A 25 20.10 13.29 24.61
C LEU A 25 21.13 13.16 23.50
N LEU A 26 22.37 12.78 23.81
CA LEU A 26 23.40 12.51 22.81
C LEU A 26 23.04 11.30 21.95
N GLY A 27 22.54 10.23 22.57
CA GLY A 27 22.03 9.05 21.85
C GLY A 27 20.90 9.41 20.87
N TRP A 28 19.92 10.20 21.33
CA TRP A 28 18.86 10.72 20.48
C TRP A 28 19.38 11.64 19.38
N SER A 29 20.37 12.47 19.67
CA SER A 29 21.01 13.33 18.68
C SER A 29 21.68 12.50 17.58
N LEU A 30 22.37 11.41 17.94
CA LEU A 30 23.00 10.51 16.97
C LEU A 30 21.97 9.82 16.08
N VAL A 31 20.84 9.38 16.65
CA VAL A 31 19.72 8.83 15.88
C VAL A 31 19.14 9.87 14.92
N LEU A 32 18.88 11.09 15.39
CA LEU A 32 18.36 12.18 14.57
C LEU A 32 19.34 12.56 13.44
N ILE A 33 20.64 12.63 13.73
CA ILE A 33 21.69 12.88 12.72
C ILE A 33 21.74 11.75 11.69
N GLY A 34 21.59 10.50 12.11
CA GLY A 34 21.51 9.36 11.19
C GLY A 34 20.25 9.40 10.31
N LEU A 35 19.14 9.94 10.81
CA LEU A 35 17.89 10.06 10.06
C LEU A 35 17.83 11.29 9.14
N ALA A 36 18.46 12.39 9.53
CA ALA A 36 18.50 13.64 8.78
C ALA A 36 18.92 13.53 7.29
N PRO A 37 19.92 12.73 6.90
CA PRO A 37 20.31 12.57 5.50
C PRO A 37 19.29 11.79 4.65
N PHE A 38 18.36 11.07 5.27
CA PHE A 38 17.31 10.32 4.59
C PHE A 38 16.29 11.28 3.96
N GLY A 39 16.02 11.14 2.67
CA GLY A 39 15.01 11.96 1.99
C GLY A 39 14.68 11.43 0.61
N TYR A 40 13.89 12.20 -0.13
CA TYR A 40 13.60 11.88 -1.52
C TYR A 40 14.25 12.89 -2.45
N VAL A 41 14.75 12.42 -3.58
CA VAL A 41 15.27 13.27 -4.66
C VAL A 41 14.34 13.11 -5.86
N THR A 42 13.73 14.20 -6.28
CA THR A 42 12.95 14.25 -7.52
C THR A 42 13.89 14.59 -8.66
N GLU A 43 13.95 13.73 -9.67
CA GLU A 43 14.66 14.01 -10.90
C GLU A 43 13.68 13.92 -12.07
N ARG A 44 13.78 14.86 -13.01
CA ARG A 44 13.09 14.75 -14.29
C ARG A 44 13.83 13.73 -15.13
N SER A 45 13.38 12.49 -15.05
CA SER A 45 13.79 11.45 -15.99
C SER A 45 12.56 10.94 -16.72
N TYR A 46 12.74 10.56 -17.97
CA TYR A 46 11.67 9.94 -18.77
C TYR A 46 11.91 8.45 -19.02
N ARG A 47 12.91 7.89 -18.32
CA ARG A 47 13.26 6.47 -18.38
C ARG A 47 12.15 5.57 -17.86
N LEU A 48 11.99 4.45 -18.53
CA LEU A 48 11.09 3.36 -18.19
C LEU A 48 11.67 2.53 -17.04
N THR A 49 10.80 2.17 -16.11
CA THR A 49 11.08 1.19 -15.05
C THR A 49 10.24 -0.07 -15.31
N SER A 50 10.56 -1.18 -14.65
CA SER A 50 9.79 -2.43 -14.77
C SER A 50 8.30 -2.26 -14.40
N SER A 51 7.99 -1.30 -13.53
CA SER A 51 6.64 -0.91 -13.10
C SER A 51 5.85 -0.11 -14.15
N ASP A 52 6.50 0.41 -15.18
CA ASP A 52 5.84 1.18 -16.25
C ASP A 52 5.29 0.29 -17.36
N ILE A 53 5.52 -1.03 -17.28
CA ILE A 53 5.03 -2.02 -18.23
C ILE A 53 3.77 -2.68 -17.66
N ASP A 54 2.60 -2.25 -18.13
CA ASP A 54 1.31 -2.74 -17.66
C ASP A 54 0.98 -4.14 -18.23
N ASN A 55 1.32 -4.39 -19.50
CA ASN A 55 1.07 -5.66 -20.17
C ASN A 55 2.28 -6.16 -20.96
N ARG A 56 3.17 -6.85 -20.23
CA ARG A 56 4.42 -7.41 -20.78
C ARG A 56 4.20 -8.35 -21.96
N GLY A 57 3.23 -9.27 -21.87
CA GLY A 57 2.99 -10.25 -22.93
C GLY A 57 2.51 -9.59 -24.23
N GLN A 58 1.57 -8.64 -24.15
CA GLN A 58 1.13 -7.90 -25.33
C GLN A 58 2.25 -7.01 -25.89
N LEU A 59 3.02 -6.35 -25.03
CA LEU A 59 4.15 -5.51 -25.44
C LEU A 59 5.18 -6.33 -26.23
N MET A 60 5.56 -7.50 -25.71
CA MET A 60 6.48 -8.42 -26.37
C MET A 60 5.95 -8.88 -27.73
N SER A 61 4.69 -9.30 -27.80
CA SER A 61 4.09 -9.76 -29.07
C SER A 61 4.02 -8.66 -30.13
N ARG A 62 3.76 -7.40 -29.73
CA ARG A 62 3.74 -6.27 -30.66
C ARG A 62 5.13 -5.88 -31.12
N LEU A 63 6.10 -5.85 -30.21
CA LEU A 63 7.50 -5.61 -30.56
C LEU A 63 8.01 -6.72 -31.50
N ALA A 64 7.72 -7.99 -31.22
CA ALA A 64 8.10 -9.13 -32.07
C ALA A 64 7.55 -8.97 -33.50
N LYS A 65 6.26 -8.65 -33.65
CA LYS A 65 5.64 -8.34 -34.95
C LYS A 65 6.29 -7.13 -35.63
N GLY A 66 6.62 -6.08 -34.86
CA GLY A 66 7.34 -4.91 -35.33
C GLY A 66 8.72 -5.25 -35.94
N THR A 67 9.46 -6.17 -35.32
CA THR A 67 10.75 -6.65 -35.87
C THR A 67 10.61 -7.41 -37.19
N ARG A 68 9.42 -7.94 -37.49
CA ARG A 68 9.06 -8.59 -38.77
C ARG A 68 8.49 -7.59 -39.79
N GLY A 69 8.47 -6.30 -39.46
CA GLY A 69 7.88 -5.24 -40.29
C GLY A 69 6.35 -5.23 -40.28
N GLN A 70 5.71 -5.94 -39.35
CA GLN A 70 4.25 -6.06 -39.26
C GLN A 70 3.70 -5.14 -38.18
N GLY A 71 2.58 -4.45 -38.47
CA GLY A 71 1.88 -3.59 -37.51
C GLY A 71 1.98 -2.10 -37.83
N ARG A 72 1.80 -1.25 -36.83
CA ARG A 72 1.89 0.21 -36.98
C ARG A 72 3.33 0.63 -37.26
N LEU A 73 3.52 1.63 -38.12
CA LEU A 73 4.85 2.17 -38.46
C LEU A 73 5.63 2.64 -37.23
N ALA A 74 4.95 3.23 -36.24
CA ALA A 74 5.53 3.58 -34.94
C ALA A 74 6.19 2.38 -34.21
N VAL A 75 5.54 1.21 -34.22
CA VAL A 75 6.05 0.01 -33.56
C VAL A 75 7.25 -0.57 -34.31
N VAL A 76 7.21 -0.52 -35.65
CA VAL A 76 8.34 -0.91 -36.50
C VAL A 76 9.54 0.01 -36.30
N ALA A 77 9.32 1.32 -36.17
CA ALA A 77 10.38 2.29 -35.91
C ALA A 77 11.08 2.04 -34.57
N VAL A 78 10.31 1.74 -33.51
CA VAL A 78 10.87 1.35 -32.20
C VAL A 78 11.63 0.03 -32.32
N ALA A 79 11.06 -0.98 -32.98
CA ALA A 79 11.66 -2.30 -33.09
C ALA A 79 13.00 -2.32 -33.84
N LYS A 80 13.22 -1.38 -34.78
CA LYS A 80 14.49 -1.22 -35.51
C LYS A 80 15.65 -0.74 -34.65
N LEU A 81 15.36 -0.06 -33.54
CA LEU A 81 16.35 0.52 -32.65
C LEU A 81 16.67 -0.37 -31.44
N LEU A 82 16.05 -1.54 -31.35
CA LEU A 82 16.37 -2.55 -30.34
C LEU A 82 17.69 -3.25 -30.69
N ASP A 83 18.36 -3.74 -29.65
CA ASP A 83 19.58 -4.54 -29.81
C ASP A 83 19.30 -5.85 -30.58
N GLU A 84 20.20 -6.22 -31.50
CA GLU A 84 20.01 -7.38 -32.39
C GLU A 84 19.89 -8.69 -31.59
N ALA A 85 20.72 -8.85 -30.55
CA ALA A 85 20.69 -10.02 -29.68
C ALA A 85 19.38 -10.15 -28.87
N PHE A 86 18.73 -9.02 -28.58
CA PHE A 86 17.42 -8.99 -27.94
C PHE A 86 16.30 -9.31 -28.94
N VAL A 87 16.37 -8.78 -30.16
CA VAL A 87 15.40 -9.05 -31.24
C VAL A 87 15.28 -10.54 -31.55
N ASP A 88 16.39 -11.26 -31.62
CA ASP A 88 16.38 -12.71 -31.89
C ASP A 88 15.68 -13.49 -30.77
N ARG A 89 15.94 -13.13 -29.51
CA ARG A 89 15.27 -13.73 -28.36
C ARG A 89 13.78 -13.38 -28.31
N LEU A 90 13.43 -12.16 -28.68
CA LEU A 90 12.05 -11.70 -28.74
C LEU A 90 11.24 -12.48 -29.79
N ARG A 91 11.83 -12.73 -30.96
CA ARG A 91 11.21 -13.55 -32.03
C ARG A 91 11.03 -15.00 -31.59
N GLN A 92 12.04 -15.59 -30.93
CA GLN A 92 11.94 -16.95 -30.38
C GLN A 92 10.86 -17.06 -29.30
N ALA A 93 10.69 -16.04 -28.46
CA ALA A 93 9.68 -16.02 -27.41
C ALA A 93 8.24 -15.91 -27.95
N ASP A 94 8.05 -15.20 -29.07
CA ASP A 94 6.75 -15.09 -29.77
C ASP A 94 6.37 -16.42 -30.45
N ASP A 95 7.35 -17.13 -31.04
CA ASP A 95 7.11 -18.38 -31.77
C ASP A 95 6.91 -19.61 -30.87
N ASN A 96 7.69 -19.73 -29.78
CA ASN A 96 7.71 -20.93 -28.94
C ASN A 96 6.83 -20.86 -27.69
N ASN A 97 6.01 -19.82 -27.55
CA ASN A 97 5.22 -19.53 -26.35
C ASN A 97 6.12 -19.31 -25.12
N GLU A 98 6.14 -18.08 -24.62
CA GLU A 98 7.14 -17.57 -23.65
C GLU A 98 7.42 -18.48 -22.44
N SER A 99 6.41 -19.24 -21.98
CA SER A 99 6.49 -20.17 -20.86
C SER A 99 7.46 -21.35 -21.06
N GLN A 100 7.89 -21.64 -22.30
CA GLN A 100 8.81 -22.73 -22.61
C GLN A 100 10.27 -22.28 -22.78
N SER A 101 10.55 -20.98 -22.69
CA SER A 101 11.89 -20.41 -22.84
C SER A 101 12.76 -20.65 -21.61
N ARG A 102 14.00 -21.13 -21.81
CA ARG A 102 14.99 -21.34 -20.72
C ARG A 102 15.32 -20.04 -19.94
N HIS A 103 15.22 -18.89 -20.59
CA HIS A 103 15.44 -17.57 -20.00
C HIS A 103 14.28 -16.63 -20.41
N PRO A 104 13.24 -16.48 -19.58
CA PRO A 104 12.12 -15.59 -19.88
C PRO A 104 12.57 -14.12 -19.84
N ILE A 105 12.08 -13.31 -20.78
CA ILE A 105 12.41 -11.89 -20.86
C ILE A 105 11.72 -11.16 -19.71
N THR A 106 12.51 -10.64 -18.78
CA THR A 106 12.00 -9.94 -17.60
C THR A 106 11.51 -8.53 -17.94
N SER A 107 10.58 -7.98 -17.15
CA SER A 107 10.14 -6.58 -17.30
C SER A 107 11.28 -5.58 -17.15
N SER A 108 12.27 -5.87 -16.28
CA SER A 108 13.45 -5.03 -16.11
C SER A 108 14.31 -4.99 -17.37
N GLU A 109 14.54 -6.14 -18.01
CA GLU A 109 15.31 -6.23 -19.25
C GLU A 109 14.59 -5.52 -20.41
N LEU A 110 13.26 -5.68 -20.50
CA LEU A 110 12.45 -4.99 -21.50
C LEU A 110 12.49 -3.46 -21.30
N ALA A 111 12.38 -3.00 -20.06
CA ALA A 111 12.52 -1.58 -19.73
C ALA A 111 13.91 -1.04 -20.06
N GLU A 112 14.98 -1.81 -19.81
CA GLU A 112 16.36 -1.45 -20.16
C GLU A 112 16.53 -1.29 -21.68
N GLN A 113 16.02 -2.22 -22.47
CA GLN A 113 16.06 -2.14 -23.94
C GLN A 113 15.28 -0.94 -24.48
N LEU A 114 14.08 -0.68 -23.95
CA LEU A 114 13.32 0.52 -24.33
C LEU A 114 14.02 1.82 -23.88
N ASN A 115 14.74 1.81 -22.76
CA ASN A 115 15.55 2.96 -22.33
C ASN A 115 16.70 3.25 -23.30
N GLN A 116 17.31 2.24 -23.90
CA GLN A 116 18.31 2.46 -24.96
C GLN A 116 17.67 3.16 -26.17
N VAL A 117 16.46 2.75 -26.56
CA VAL A 117 15.70 3.42 -27.62
C VAL A 117 15.35 4.86 -27.24
N LEU A 118 14.99 5.12 -25.98
CA LEU A 118 14.71 6.48 -25.48
C LEU A 118 15.90 7.43 -25.61
N SER A 119 17.13 6.94 -25.47
CA SER A 119 18.33 7.76 -25.62
C SER A 119 18.73 8.02 -27.08
N SER A 120 18.07 7.38 -28.05
CA SER A 120 18.39 7.52 -29.48
C SER A 120 17.87 8.85 -30.06
N LYS A 121 18.65 9.51 -30.93
CA LYS A 121 18.21 10.75 -31.61
C LYS A 121 17.41 10.49 -32.89
N GLU A 122 17.25 9.22 -33.28
CA GLU A 122 16.76 8.80 -34.60
C GLU A 122 15.34 8.20 -34.55
N LEU A 123 14.74 8.07 -33.36
CA LEU A 123 13.41 7.46 -33.23
C LEU A 123 12.31 8.24 -33.95
N TYR A 124 12.39 9.59 -33.93
CA TYR A 124 11.38 10.42 -34.58
C TYR A 124 11.50 10.39 -36.10
N SER A 125 10.44 9.96 -36.76
CA SER A 125 10.22 10.19 -38.18
C SER A 125 8.77 10.60 -38.44
N PRO A 126 8.53 11.57 -39.34
CA PRO A 126 7.18 12.08 -39.61
C PRO A 126 6.25 11.01 -40.19
N GLU A 127 6.80 10.01 -40.90
CA GLU A 127 6.05 8.89 -41.44
C GLU A 127 5.61 7.89 -40.36
N ALA A 128 6.48 7.61 -39.38
CA ALA A 128 6.15 6.68 -38.30
C ALA A 128 5.23 7.29 -37.24
N PHE A 129 5.31 8.60 -37.03
CA PHE A 129 4.56 9.33 -35.99
C PHE A 129 3.80 10.54 -36.55
N PRO A 130 2.76 10.33 -37.37
CA PRO A 130 2.04 11.42 -38.04
C PRO A 130 1.27 12.32 -37.07
N THR A 131 0.80 11.77 -35.95
CA THR A 131 0.03 12.50 -34.93
C THR A 131 0.88 13.29 -33.94
N ALA A 132 2.21 13.15 -33.97
CA ALA A 132 3.10 13.82 -33.03
C ALA A 132 3.06 15.36 -33.16
N LYS A 133 2.96 15.88 -34.40
CA LYS A 133 2.85 17.34 -34.67
C LYS A 133 1.52 17.95 -34.26
N ALA A 134 0.49 17.15 -34.01
CA ALA A 134 -0.82 17.65 -33.56
C ALA A 134 -0.84 18.03 -32.07
N ARG A 135 0.23 17.73 -31.31
CA ARG A 135 0.34 18.05 -29.89
C ARG A 135 1.20 19.29 -29.69
N ASP A 136 0.58 20.40 -29.29
CA ASP A 136 1.25 21.69 -29.07
C ASP A 136 2.50 21.58 -28.17
N ARG A 137 2.44 20.70 -27.17
CA ARG A 137 3.55 20.45 -26.23
C ARG A 137 4.80 19.84 -26.89
N LEU A 138 4.64 19.05 -27.96
CA LEU A 138 5.74 18.35 -28.63
C LEU A 138 6.38 19.15 -29.77
N LEU A 139 5.68 20.17 -30.29
CA LEU A 139 6.17 21.03 -31.37
C LEU A 139 7.61 21.56 -31.15
N PRO A 140 7.95 22.18 -29.99
CA PRO A 140 9.31 22.68 -29.79
C PRO A 140 10.37 21.56 -29.78
N LEU A 141 10.03 20.39 -29.23
CA LEU A 141 10.94 19.24 -29.18
C LEU A 141 11.15 18.61 -30.56
N ILE A 142 10.08 18.53 -31.36
CA ILE A 142 10.11 18.02 -32.74
C ILE A 142 10.92 18.95 -33.64
N GLU A 143 10.73 20.28 -33.53
CA GLU A 143 11.52 21.25 -34.29
C GLU A 143 13.01 21.16 -33.97
N SER A 144 13.37 20.99 -32.69
CA SER A 144 14.74 20.72 -32.28
C SER A 144 15.28 19.41 -32.88
N ALA A 145 14.42 18.40 -33.04
CA ALA A 145 14.81 17.06 -33.52
C ALA A 145 15.07 17.05 -35.01
N GLU A 146 14.23 17.75 -35.76
CA GLU A 146 14.46 18.00 -37.19
C GLU A 146 15.77 18.78 -37.41
N ARG A 147 16.15 19.67 -36.48
CA ARG A 147 17.43 20.41 -36.49
C ARG A 147 18.62 19.62 -35.94
N ARG A 148 18.43 18.37 -35.49
CA ARG A 148 19.42 17.50 -34.82
C ARG A 148 20.10 18.15 -33.61
N ASN A 149 19.43 19.12 -32.97
CA ASN A 149 19.97 19.89 -31.86
C ASN A 149 19.21 19.59 -30.55
N LEU A 150 19.00 18.30 -30.24
CA LEU A 150 18.42 17.89 -28.95
C LEU A 150 19.48 17.64 -27.91
N ASP A 151 19.21 18.18 -26.72
CA ASP A 151 19.83 17.71 -25.49
C ASP A 151 19.36 16.28 -25.15
N ALA A 152 20.15 15.55 -24.36
CA ALA A 152 19.83 14.18 -23.97
C ALA A 152 18.49 14.08 -23.24
N ASN A 153 18.18 15.03 -22.35
CA ASN A 153 16.92 15.04 -21.60
C ASN A 153 15.71 15.35 -22.47
N GLU A 154 15.88 16.25 -23.45
CA GLU A 154 14.84 16.57 -24.44
C GLU A 154 14.56 15.37 -25.35
N ALA A 155 15.60 14.59 -25.69
CA ALA A 155 15.46 13.37 -26.49
C ALA A 155 14.68 12.31 -25.72
N GLU A 156 15.01 12.10 -24.44
CA GLU A 156 14.25 11.18 -23.58
C GLU A 156 12.79 11.63 -23.42
N GLU A 157 12.50 12.93 -23.26
CA GLU A 157 11.12 13.46 -23.17
C GLU A 157 10.32 13.18 -24.44
N LEU A 158 10.87 13.56 -25.60
CA LEU A 158 10.23 13.36 -26.89
C LEU A 158 9.98 11.87 -27.15
N ASN A 159 11.02 11.05 -26.99
CA ASN A 159 10.93 9.63 -27.28
C ASN A 159 9.99 8.89 -26.33
N ARG A 160 9.85 9.33 -25.08
CA ARG A 160 8.90 8.72 -24.13
C ARG A 160 7.45 8.98 -24.54
N GLU A 161 7.17 10.16 -25.06
CA GLU A 161 5.86 10.50 -25.62
C GLU A 161 5.58 9.75 -26.93
N LEU A 162 6.59 9.55 -27.78
CA LEU A 162 6.47 8.72 -28.98
C LEU A 162 6.24 7.24 -28.63
N LEU A 163 6.94 6.70 -27.62
CA LEU A 163 6.71 5.35 -27.12
C LEU A 163 5.28 5.18 -26.58
N GLN A 164 4.75 6.18 -25.88
CA GLN A 164 3.35 6.15 -25.42
C GLN A 164 2.36 6.10 -26.60
N GLN A 165 2.66 6.77 -27.72
CA GLN A 165 1.84 6.70 -28.92
C GLN A 165 1.92 5.32 -29.60
N ALA A 166 3.10 4.69 -29.58
CA ALA A 166 3.30 3.34 -30.13
C ALA A 166 2.60 2.26 -29.28
N PHE A 167 2.64 2.41 -27.95
CA PHE A 167 2.17 1.40 -26.98
C PHE A 167 1.22 2.00 -25.92
N PRO A 168 0.05 2.51 -26.31
CA PRO A 168 -0.83 3.26 -25.40
C PRO A 168 -1.48 2.39 -24.31
N LEU A 169 -1.58 1.07 -24.52
CA LEU A 169 -2.25 0.14 -23.59
C LEU A 169 -1.24 -0.68 -22.77
N GLU A 170 -0.01 -0.77 -23.24
CA GLU A 170 1.03 -1.61 -22.66
C GLU A 170 2.00 -0.82 -21.76
N LEU A 171 2.13 0.48 -21.99
CA LEU A 171 2.97 1.38 -21.20
C LEU A 171 2.14 2.36 -20.37
N SER A 172 2.62 2.59 -19.15
CA SER A 172 2.10 3.62 -18.24
C SER A 172 2.34 5.01 -18.84
N SER A 173 1.37 5.92 -18.61
CA SER A 173 1.45 7.30 -19.10
C SER A 173 2.72 8.00 -18.57
N PRO A 174 3.41 8.83 -19.39
CA PRO A 174 4.63 9.52 -18.99
C PRO A 174 4.43 10.36 -17.74
N ARG A 175 5.18 10.08 -16.67
CA ARG A 175 5.06 10.79 -15.39
C ARG A 175 5.96 12.02 -15.31
N GLY A 176 7.01 12.09 -16.14
CA GLY A 176 7.97 13.20 -16.23
C GLY A 176 8.81 13.46 -14.99
N GLU A 177 8.59 12.72 -13.91
CA GLU A 177 9.31 12.81 -12.65
C GLU A 177 9.41 11.41 -12.04
N HIS A 178 10.63 10.99 -11.71
CA HIS A 178 10.88 9.79 -10.90
C HIS A 178 11.37 10.20 -9.52
N LEU A 179 10.83 9.53 -8.50
CA LEU A 179 11.21 9.77 -7.12
C LEU A 179 12.24 8.73 -6.68
N TRP A 180 13.42 9.19 -6.31
CA TRP A 180 14.46 8.34 -5.75
C TRP A 180 14.43 8.41 -4.23
N VAL A 181 14.52 7.26 -3.57
CA VAL A 181 14.88 7.22 -2.14
C VAL A 181 16.37 7.53 -2.05
N GLY A 182 16.71 8.55 -1.28
CA GLY A 182 18.08 8.99 -1.12
C GLY A 182 18.54 8.97 0.33
N TYR A 183 19.82 8.65 0.54
CA TYR A 183 20.51 8.83 1.80
C TYR A 183 21.76 9.68 1.58
N ALA A 184 21.85 10.81 2.28
CA ALA A 184 22.99 11.72 2.23
C ALA A 184 23.34 12.20 0.79
N GLY A 185 22.32 12.30 -0.07
CA GLY A 185 22.48 12.70 -1.48
C GLY A 185 22.76 11.55 -2.45
N PHE A 186 23.02 10.33 -1.96
CA PHE A 186 23.13 9.14 -2.79
C PHE A 186 21.74 8.58 -3.09
N LYS A 187 21.50 8.22 -4.36
CA LYS A 187 20.29 7.53 -4.81
C LYS A 187 20.43 6.04 -4.46
N ILE A 188 19.46 5.48 -3.75
CA ILE A 188 19.48 4.07 -3.33
C ILE A 188 18.38 3.32 -4.06
N GLY A 189 18.76 2.21 -4.69
CA GLY A 189 17.83 1.30 -5.35
C GLY A 189 17.23 1.89 -6.62
N ASP A 190 16.02 1.44 -6.96
CA ASP A 190 15.27 1.85 -8.15
C ASP A 190 14.33 3.03 -7.84
N PRO A 191 13.98 3.86 -8.85
CA PRO A 191 13.02 4.93 -8.66
C PRO A 191 11.65 4.37 -8.25
N LEU A 192 11.03 4.98 -7.25
CA LEU A 192 9.72 4.59 -6.78
C LEU A 192 8.66 4.94 -7.84
N PRO A 193 7.76 4.01 -8.19
CA PRO A 193 6.70 4.23 -9.18
C PRO A 193 5.52 5.00 -8.57
N VAL A 194 5.81 6.10 -7.87
CA VAL A 194 4.82 6.82 -7.09
C VAL A 194 5.03 8.32 -7.30
N SER A 195 3.97 9.03 -7.66
CA SER A 195 4.03 10.49 -7.83
C SER A 195 4.21 11.20 -6.48
N ARG A 196 4.78 12.41 -6.49
CA ARG A 196 4.91 13.26 -5.28
C ARG A 196 3.58 13.45 -4.56
N ARG A 197 2.47 13.55 -5.31
CA ARG A 197 1.10 13.66 -4.78
C ARG A 197 0.64 12.39 -4.07
N GLN A 198 0.94 11.23 -4.63
CA GLN A 198 0.54 9.94 -4.08
C GLN A 198 1.38 9.55 -2.86
N ILE A 199 2.65 9.98 -2.80
CA ILE A 199 3.45 9.88 -1.58
C ILE A 199 2.79 10.67 -0.45
N ARG A 200 2.43 11.93 -0.68
CA ARG A 200 1.77 12.79 0.31
C ARG A 200 0.41 12.23 0.77
N GLN A 201 -0.34 11.61 -0.14
CA GLN A 201 -1.69 11.11 0.17
C GLN A 201 -1.70 9.73 0.87
N PHE A 202 -0.71 8.87 0.60
CA PHE A 202 -0.73 7.47 1.07
C PHE A 202 0.51 7.04 1.83
N ILE A 203 1.70 7.43 1.38
CA ILE A 203 2.96 7.02 2.01
C ILE A 203 3.23 7.86 3.25
N GLU A 204 2.95 9.16 3.22
CA GLU A 204 3.08 10.03 4.39
C GLU A 204 2.32 9.48 5.60
N PRO A 205 0.99 9.18 5.54
CA PRO A 205 0.29 8.66 6.71
C PRO A 205 0.79 7.27 7.15
N VAL A 206 1.19 6.40 6.23
CA VAL A 206 1.66 5.03 6.57
C VAL A 206 3.08 5.05 7.14
N LEU A 207 3.99 5.81 6.53
CA LEU A 207 5.40 5.90 6.92
C LEU A 207 5.54 6.72 8.21
N LEU A 208 4.80 7.83 8.36
CA LEU A 208 4.69 8.49 9.67
C LEU A 208 4.04 7.56 10.68
N ALA A 209 2.93 6.88 10.38
CA ALA A 209 2.33 5.96 11.35
C ALA A 209 3.29 4.83 11.74
N GLY A 210 4.10 4.31 10.81
CA GLY A 210 5.12 3.31 11.07
C GLY A 210 6.23 3.84 11.99
N ILE A 211 6.81 5.00 11.66
CA ILE A 211 7.84 5.65 12.48
C ILE A 211 7.29 5.99 13.86
N ILE A 212 6.07 6.53 13.95
CA ILE A 212 5.43 6.90 15.21
C ILE A 212 5.09 5.65 16.04
N LYS A 213 4.48 4.61 15.45
CA LYS A 213 4.08 3.41 16.18
C LYS A 213 5.27 2.57 16.62
N PHE A 214 6.16 2.20 15.69
CA PHE A 214 7.27 1.29 15.97
C PHE A 214 8.49 2.01 16.53
N GLY A 215 8.91 3.10 15.90
CA GLY A 215 10.10 3.84 16.31
C GLY A 215 9.85 4.66 17.58
N LEU A 216 8.82 5.50 17.59
CA LEU A 216 8.64 6.47 18.65
C LEU A 216 7.79 5.96 19.82
N GLY A 217 6.79 5.12 19.56
CA GLY A 217 5.90 4.58 20.58
C GLY A 217 6.54 3.45 21.37
N ILE A 218 7.05 2.43 20.69
CA ILE A 218 7.63 1.25 21.34
C ILE A 218 9.05 1.55 21.82
N LEU A 219 9.98 1.82 20.89
CA LEU A 219 11.40 1.92 21.24
C LEU A 219 11.68 3.07 22.21
N ALA A 220 11.13 4.28 21.98
CA ALA A 220 11.42 5.43 22.83
C ALA A 220 10.86 5.26 24.26
N VAL A 221 9.65 4.70 24.42
CA VAL A 221 9.06 4.45 25.73
C VAL A 221 9.84 3.37 26.48
N PHE A 222 10.26 2.29 25.81
CA PHE A 222 11.08 1.25 26.43
C PHE A 222 12.44 1.77 26.89
N VAL A 223 13.14 2.51 26.04
CA VAL A 223 14.41 3.14 26.40
C VAL A 223 14.22 4.07 27.59
N ALA A 224 13.14 4.87 27.61
CA ALA A 224 12.82 5.74 28.73
C ALA A 224 12.57 4.95 30.03
N ILE A 225 11.86 3.81 29.98
CA ILE A 225 11.60 2.95 31.14
C ILE A 225 12.90 2.33 31.66
N VAL A 226 13.75 1.80 30.79
CA VAL A 226 15.03 1.20 31.19
C VAL A 226 15.88 2.23 31.92
N VAL A 227 15.97 3.44 31.38
CA VAL A 227 16.76 4.55 31.93
C VAL A 227 16.19 5.07 33.26
N THR A 228 14.86 5.06 33.43
CA THR A 228 14.19 5.51 34.65
C THR A 228 13.99 4.41 35.69
N SER A 229 14.17 3.14 35.33
CA SER A 229 14.01 1.99 36.23
C SER A 229 14.85 2.04 37.51
N PRO A 230 16.10 2.54 37.55
CA PRO A 230 16.86 2.64 38.79
C PRO A 230 16.44 3.80 39.70
N MET A 231 15.78 4.84 39.18
CA MET A 231 15.54 6.09 39.93
C MET A 231 14.77 5.89 41.25
N ILE A 232 13.78 5.00 41.24
CA ILE A 232 12.96 4.68 42.43
C ILE A 232 13.69 3.69 43.35
N PRO A 233 14.07 2.48 42.92
CA PRO A 233 14.70 1.50 43.80
C PRO A 233 16.00 2.00 44.43
N ASP A 234 16.84 2.76 43.72
CA ASP A 234 18.09 3.31 44.29
C ASP A 234 17.80 4.30 45.42
N THR A 235 16.76 5.13 45.28
CA THR A 235 16.37 6.11 46.30
C THR A 235 15.83 5.43 47.57
N PHE A 236 15.19 4.28 47.43
CA PHE A 236 14.62 3.52 48.55
C PHE A 236 15.56 2.42 49.09
N SER A 237 16.76 2.28 48.51
CA SER A 237 17.80 1.38 49.04
C SER A 237 18.30 1.86 50.41
N SER A 238 18.61 0.89 51.28
CA SER A 238 18.80 1.06 52.73
C SER A 238 19.89 2.08 53.14
N GLY A 239 20.80 2.46 52.24
CA GLY A 239 21.90 3.39 52.54
C GLY A 239 21.54 4.89 52.42
N ALA A 240 20.72 5.28 51.44
CA ALA A 240 20.37 6.69 51.17
C ALA A 240 19.20 7.17 52.05
N LEU A 241 18.28 6.25 52.36
CA LEU A 241 17.08 6.55 53.14
C LEU A 241 17.41 7.05 54.56
N HIS A 242 18.43 6.46 55.21
CA HIS A 242 18.85 6.82 56.57
C HIS A 242 19.52 8.21 56.65
N LEU A 243 20.16 8.69 55.58
CA LEU A 243 20.74 10.03 55.50
C LEU A 243 19.68 11.11 55.28
N LEU A 244 18.67 10.82 54.43
CA LEU A 244 17.55 11.73 54.15
C LEU A 244 16.53 11.81 55.30
N LEU A 245 16.38 10.75 56.09
CA LEU A 245 15.47 10.69 57.25
C LEU A 245 15.95 11.44 58.50
N SER A 246 17.11 12.11 58.45
CA SER A 246 17.52 13.06 59.51
C SER A 246 16.60 14.29 59.58
N LYS A 247 15.77 14.53 58.54
CA LYS A 247 14.70 15.54 58.50
C LYS A 247 13.33 14.85 58.38
N PRO A 248 12.27 15.37 59.04
CA PRO A 248 10.94 14.75 59.00
C PRO A 248 10.26 15.00 57.64
N ILE A 249 10.57 14.17 56.65
CA ILE A 249 9.98 14.20 55.31
C ILE A 249 9.02 13.01 55.18
N SER A 250 7.79 13.26 54.71
CA SER A 250 6.79 12.20 54.48
C SER A 250 7.22 11.27 53.34
N ARG A 251 7.19 9.95 53.60
CA ARG A 251 7.56 8.89 52.63
C ARG A 251 6.76 8.94 51.33
N VAL A 252 5.47 9.31 51.43
CA VAL A 252 4.57 9.44 50.27
C VAL A 252 4.99 10.62 49.39
N TRP A 253 5.34 11.74 49.99
CA TRP A 253 5.80 12.92 49.26
C TRP A 253 7.16 12.69 48.58
N LEU A 254 8.05 11.94 49.23
CA LEU A 254 9.33 11.55 48.63
C LEU A 254 9.12 10.65 47.40
N TYR A 255 8.24 9.65 47.52
CA TYR A 255 7.85 8.80 46.38
C TYR A 255 7.25 9.63 45.23
N LEU A 256 6.29 10.50 45.54
CA LEU A 256 5.59 11.29 44.53
C LEU A 256 6.53 12.30 43.84
N ALA A 257 7.43 12.94 44.59
CA ALA A 257 8.43 13.84 44.03
C ALA A 257 9.39 13.11 43.08
N LYS A 258 9.85 11.90 43.43
CA LYS A 258 10.71 11.07 42.57
C LYS A 258 9.96 10.57 41.33
N PHE A 259 8.70 10.19 41.49
CA PHE A 259 7.84 9.80 40.38
C PHE A 259 7.68 10.95 39.37
N PHE A 260 7.35 12.16 39.85
CA PHE A 260 7.26 13.33 38.98
C PHE A 260 8.61 13.76 38.40
N GLY A 261 9.71 13.55 39.13
CA GLY A 261 11.07 13.75 38.60
C GLY A 261 11.37 12.87 37.39
N GLY A 262 11.04 11.58 37.46
CA GLY A 262 11.15 10.66 36.32
C GLY A 262 10.25 11.06 35.14
N CYS A 263 9.03 11.51 35.43
CA CYS A 263 8.09 12.03 34.44
C CYS A 263 8.64 13.27 33.70
N ILE A 264 9.19 14.25 34.43
CA ILE A 264 9.77 15.45 33.82
C ILE A 264 11.02 15.11 33.00
N PHE A 265 11.87 14.21 33.51
CA PHE A 265 13.05 13.72 32.79
C PHE A 265 12.67 13.15 31.42
N VAL A 266 11.63 12.30 31.37
CA VAL A 266 11.19 11.69 30.12
C VAL A 266 10.47 12.70 29.21
N LEU A 267 9.70 13.63 29.77
CA LEU A 267 9.05 14.69 29.01
C LEU A 267 10.05 15.54 28.22
N VAL A 268 11.18 15.91 28.82
CA VAL A 268 12.26 16.65 28.15
C VAL A 268 12.83 15.85 26.97
N ASN A 269 13.08 14.55 27.15
CA ASN A 269 13.61 13.69 26.10
C ASN A 269 12.62 13.48 24.95
N ILE A 270 11.36 13.16 25.26
CA ILE A 270 10.31 13.00 24.25
C ILE A 270 10.15 14.29 23.44
N THR A 271 10.12 15.43 24.12
CA THR A 271 10.02 16.76 23.48
C THR A 271 11.21 17.01 22.54
N PHE A 272 12.44 16.71 22.99
CA PHE A 272 13.63 16.85 22.17
C PHE A 272 13.58 16.00 20.89
N VAL A 273 13.24 14.73 21.02
CA VAL A 273 13.14 13.81 19.87
C VAL A 273 12.04 14.23 18.91
N LEU A 274 10.86 14.60 19.42
CA LEU A 274 9.72 14.97 18.58
C LEU A 274 9.92 16.28 17.85
N ILE A 275 10.52 17.28 18.50
CA ILE A 275 10.89 18.54 17.83
C ILE A 275 11.95 18.27 16.76
N GLY A 276 12.97 17.45 17.06
CA GLY A 276 13.98 17.07 16.08
C GLY A 276 13.38 16.37 14.87
N LEU A 277 12.48 15.41 15.08
CA LEU A 277 11.78 14.71 14.00
C LEU A 277 10.86 15.65 13.21
N TYR A 278 10.18 16.58 13.88
CA TYR A 278 9.34 17.59 13.24
C TYR A 278 10.15 18.48 12.29
N PHE A 279 11.34 18.94 12.72
CA PHE A 279 12.22 19.72 11.85
C PHE A 279 12.78 18.90 10.69
N ILE A 280 13.19 17.65 10.91
CA ILE A 280 13.66 16.77 9.83
C ILE A 280 12.53 16.52 8.82
N ALA A 281 11.31 16.21 9.30
CA ALA A 281 10.14 16.02 8.45
C ALA A 281 9.80 17.28 7.63
N GLY A 282 9.78 18.45 8.27
CA GLY A 282 9.49 19.72 7.62
C GLY A 282 10.55 20.11 6.58
N LEU A 283 11.83 20.07 6.96
CA LEU A 283 12.93 20.53 6.09
C LEU A 283 13.22 19.56 4.94
N ARG A 284 13.12 18.24 5.19
CA ARG A 284 13.56 17.23 4.23
C ARG A 284 12.42 16.67 3.39
N PHE A 285 11.23 16.57 3.97
CA PHE A 285 10.07 15.98 3.29
C PHE A 285 9.02 17.01 2.90
N ASP A 286 9.15 18.28 3.31
CA ASP A 286 8.15 19.33 3.13
C ASP A 286 6.79 18.96 3.79
N ILE A 287 6.89 18.25 4.92
CA ILE A 287 5.78 17.76 5.73
C ILE A 287 5.79 18.48 7.07
N TRP A 288 4.95 19.50 7.19
CA TRP A 288 4.74 20.26 8.43
C TRP A 288 3.51 19.74 9.16
N ASN A 289 3.63 18.57 9.78
CA ASN A 289 2.52 17.93 10.47
C ASN A 289 2.55 18.23 11.97
N LEU A 290 1.66 19.11 12.43
CA LEU A 290 1.49 19.43 13.86
C LEU A 290 1.03 18.23 14.70
N GLY A 291 0.46 17.20 14.08
CA GLY A 291 0.11 15.94 14.73
C GLY A 291 1.31 15.24 15.38
N LEU A 292 2.53 15.43 14.85
CA LEU A 292 3.75 14.95 15.49
C LEU A 292 3.97 15.59 16.86
N LEU A 293 3.69 16.88 17.03
CA LEU A 293 3.82 17.56 18.32
C LEU A 293 2.70 17.16 19.29
N VAL A 294 1.50 16.89 18.77
CA VAL A 294 0.39 16.32 19.57
C VAL A 294 0.71 14.93 20.10
N CYS A 295 1.69 14.22 19.52
CA CYS A 295 2.17 12.96 20.07
C CYS A 295 2.93 13.13 21.40
N ILE A 296 3.45 14.32 21.73
CA ILE A 296 4.17 14.56 23.01
C ILE A 296 3.30 14.18 24.22
N PRO A 297 2.09 14.76 24.43
CA PRO A 297 1.26 14.41 25.56
C PRO A 297 0.76 12.95 25.52
N ILE A 298 0.56 12.38 24.34
CA ILE A 298 0.11 10.99 24.19
C ILE A 298 1.21 10.03 24.64
N LEU A 299 2.45 10.22 24.18
CA LEU A 299 3.59 9.40 24.60
C LEU A 299 3.90 9.59 26.08
N MET A 300 3.74 10.80 26.60
CA MET A 300 3.86 11.08 28.02
C MET A 300 2.82 10.29 28.82
N PHE A 301 1.56 10.28 28.39
CA PHE A 301 0.51 9.51 29.04
C PHE A 301 0.79 8.00 29.02
N VAL A 302 1.21 7.47 27.87
CA VAL A 302 1.61 6.05 27.74
C VAL A 302 2.77 5.74 28.69
N PHE A 303 3.81 6.58 28.70
CA PHE A 303 4.94 6.42 29.62
C PHE A 303 4.50 6.41 31.08
N VAL A 304 3.61 7.31 31.50
CA VAL A 304 3.09 7.37 32.89
C VAL A 304 2.41 6.07 33.29
N ILE A 305 1.66 5.42 32.40
CA ILE A 305 1.00 4.13 32.67
C ILE A 305 2.05 3.04 32.96
N PHE A 306 3.02 2.88 32.06
CA PHE A 306 4.08 1.88 32.22
C PHE A 306 4.99 2.19 33.41
N TYR A 307 5.34 3.46 33.60
CA TYR A 307 6.16 3.92 34.71
C TYR A 307 5.46 3.73 36.05
N SER A 308 4.12 3.82 36.13
CA SER A 308 3.37 3.51 37.36
C SER A 308 3.55 2.05 37.81
N VAL A 309 3.53 1.11 36.86
CA VAL A 309 3.79 -0.32 37.16
C VAL A 309 5.23 -0.53 37.59
N SER A 310 6.19 0.04 36.85
CA SER A 310 7.62 0.00 37.17
C SER A 310 7.92 0.60 38.56
N ALA A 311 7.31 1.74 38.87
CA ALA A 311 7.45 2.46 40.13
C ALA A 311 6.91 1.67 41.33
N LEU A 312 5.73 1.04 41.17
CA LEU A 312 5.14 0.20 42.20
C LEU A 312 6.03 -1.01 42.51
N VAL A 313 6.53 -1.69 41.48
CA VAL A 313 7.43 -2.84 41.61
C VAL A 313 8.76 -2.43 42.24
N GLY A 314 9.30 -1.28 41.85
CA GLY A 314 10.52 -0.72 42.44
C GLY A 314 10.38 -0.36 43.91
N LEU A 315 9.19 0.10 44.33
CA LEU A 315 8.90 0.36 45.73
C LEU A 315 8.83 -0.93 46.57
N ILE A 316 8.25 -2.00 46.02
CA ILE A 316 8.06 -3.27 46.74
C ILE A 316 9.37 -4.07 46.84
N TRP A 317 10.08 -4.21 45.71
CA TRP A 317 11.26 -5.10 45.63
C TRP A 317 12.60 -4.38 45.76
N GLY A 318 12.67 -3.06 45.57
CA GLY A 318 13.93 -2.30 45.67
C GLY A 318 15.00 -2.69 44.64
N ASN A 319 14.63 -3.33 43.53
CA ASN A 319 15.58 -3.79 42.50
C ASN A 319 15.16 -3.30 41.11
N ALA A 320 16.02 -2.54 40.45
CA ALA A 320 15.81 -1.97 39.11
C ALA A 320 15.53 -3.03 38.04
N ILE A 321 16.18 -4.20 38.11
CA ILE A 321 16.00 -5.28 37.13
C ILE A 321 14.56 -5.80 37.18
N VAL A 322 14.01 -5.96 38.39
CA VAL A 322 12.63 -6.44 38.59
C VAL A 322 11.63 -5.44 38.04
N CYS A 323 11.89 -4.14 38.17
CA CYS A 323 11.06 -3.07 37.57
C CYS A 323 10.98 -3.22 36.04
N VAL A 324 12.13 -3.39 35.37
CA VAL A 324 12.20 -3.54 33.91
C VAL A 324 11.46 -4.80 33.45
N VAL A 325 11.71 -5.94 34.12
CA VAL A 325 11.07 -7.22 33.79
C VAL A 325 9.55 -7.14 33.97
N ALA A 326 9.07 -6.58 35.07
CA ALA A 326 7.63 -6.43 35.31
C ALA A 326 6.96 -5.52 34.28
N CYS A 327 7.63 -4.42 33.88
CA CYS A 327 7.14 -3.56 32.83
C CYS A 327 7.08 -4.26 31.47
N MET A 328 8.06 -5.12 31.17
CA MET A 328 8.08 -5.89 29.93
C MET A 328 6.98 -6.96 29.89
N LEU A 329 6.69 -7.63 31.02
CA LEU A 329 5.56 -8.55 31.15
C LEU A 329 4.22 -7.83 30.97
N PHE A 330 4.06 -6.66 31.59
CA PHE A 330 2.85 -5.86 31.43
C PHE A 330 2.66 -5.41 29.98
N TRP A 331 3.74 -4.99 29.31
CA TRP A 331 3.69 -4.68 27.89
C TRP A 331 3.29 -5.89 27.03
N LEU A 332 3.87 -7.06 27.29
CA LEU A 332 3.54 -8.29 26.55
C LEU A 332 2.07 -8.68 26.73
N PHE A 333 1.52 -8.50 27.92
CA PHE A 333 0.09 -8.69 28.19
C PHE A 333 -0.78 -7.73 27.37
N CYS A 334 -0.49 -6.42 27.39
CA CYS A 334 -1.21 -5.43 26.59
C CYS A 334 -1.08 -5.68 25.08
N PHE A 335 0.11 -6.06 24.62
CA PHE A 335 0.35 -6.41 23.23
C PHE A 335 -0.45 -7.65 22.82
N SER A 336 -0.48 -8.68 23.65
CA SER A 336 -1.25 -9.89 23.38
C SER A 336 -2.76 -9.59 23.29
N LEU A 337 -3.28 -8.71 24.15
CA LEU A 337 -4.67 -8.24 24.05
C LEU A 337 -4.93 -7.46 22.75
N GLY A 338 -4.00 -6.60 22.34
CA GLY A 338 -4.09 -5.87 21.08
C GLY A 338 -4.08 -6.79 19.86
N VAL A 339 -3.15 -7.75 19.81
CA VAL A 339 -3.10 -8.76 18.75
C VAL A 339 -4.37 -9.61 18.73
N MET A 340 -4.90 -9.97 19.90
CA MET A 340 -6.16 -10.72 20.00
C MET A 340 -7.33 -9.89 19.46
N HIS A 341 -7.43 -8.60 19.83
CA HIS A 341 -8.41 -7.69 19.27
C HIS A 341 -8.31 -7.58 17.75
N ASP A 342 -7.10 -7.39 17.22
CA ASP A 342 -6.87 -7.20 15.78
C ASP A 342 -7.02 -8.51 14.98
N ALA A 343 -6.84 -9.68 15.60
CA ALA A 343 -7.11 -10.98 14.99
C ALA A 343 -8.61 -11.29 14.97
N ILE A 344 -9.32 -10.94 16.05
CA ILE A 344 -10.76 -11.18 16.21
C ILE A 344 -11.59 -10.16 15.42
N GLY A 345 -11.15 -8.90 15.33
CA GLY A 345 -11.89 -7.81 14.65
C GLY A 345 -12.31 -8.19 13.23
N PRO A 346 -11.38 -8.58 12.33
CA PRO A 346 -11.70 -9.05 11.00
C PRO A 346 -12.46 -10.37 10.95
N GLN A 347 -12.67 -11.08 12.06
CA GLN A 347 -13.49 -12.30 12.10
C GLN A 347 -14.90 -11.99 12.64
N VAL A 348 -15.02 -11.03 13.56
CA VAL A 348 -16.27 -10.60 14.20
C VAL A 348 -16.98 -9.51 13.38
N GLU A 349 -16.23 -8.57 12.80
CA GLU A 349 -16.73 -7.63 11.77
C GLU A 349 -16.96 -8.35 10.41
N VAL A 350 -16.57 -9.62 10.29
CA VAL A 350 -16.86 -10.51 9.15
C VAL A 350 -18.14 -11.29 9.30
N MET A 351 -19.00 -10.93 10.25
CA MET A 351 -20.42 -11.12 9.97
C MET A 351 -20.72 -10.24 8.76
N PRO A 352 -20.93 -10.80 7.56
CA PRO A 352 -21.07 -10.02 6.34
C PRO A 352 -22.21 -9.04 6.60
N GLN A 353 -21.90 -7.76 6.77
CA GLN A 353 -22.94 -6.77 6.97
C GLN A 353 -23.63 -6.69 5.62
N ILE A 354 -24.74 -7.41 5.52
CA ILE A 354 -25.55 -7.48 4.31
C ILE A 354 -25.94 -6.05 3.99
N SER A 355 -25.33 -5.49 2.95
CA SER A 355 -25.53 -4.12 2.54
C SER A 355 -26.85 -3.97 1.77
N ARG A 356 -27.22 -5.01 1.02
CA ARG A 356 -28.42 -5.06 0.19
C ARG A 356 -28.97 -6.48 0.14
N ILE A 357 -30.30 -6.58 0.20
CA ILE A 357 -31.06 -7.80 -0.08
C ILE A 357 -31.99 -7.48 -1.24
N ARG A 358 -32.00 -8.30 -2.28
CA ARG A 358 -32.93 -8.17 -3.40
C ARG A 358 -33.32 -9.55 -3.89
N THR A 359 -34.59 -9.72 -4.21
CA THR A 359 -35.10 -10.89 -4.91
C THR A 359 -34.89 -10.70 -6.41
N ILE A 360 -34.21 -11.64 -7.05
CA ILE A 360 -33.94 -11.66 -8.49
C ILE A 360 -34.35 -13.03 -9.01
N GLU A 361 -35.30 -13.08 -9.95
CA GLU A 361 -35.80 -14.33 -10.57
C GLU A 361 -36.17 -15.40 -9.51
N GLY A 362 -36.90 -15.01 -8.47
CA GLY A 362 -37.34 -15.92 -7.39
C GLY A 362 -36.28 -16.27 -6.34
N HIS A 363 -35.01 -15.98 -6.58
CA HIS A 363 -33.94 -16.21 -5.61
C HIS A 363 -33.70 -14.97 -4.74
N LEU A 364 -33.69 -15.18 -3.42
CA LEU A 364 -33.31 -14.12 -2.49
C LEU A 364 -31.78 -14.00 -2.48
N MET A 365 -31.28 -12.84 -2.92
CA MET A 365 -29.84 -12.57 -3.01
C MET A 365 -29.41 -11.47 -2.05
N THR A 366 -28.17 -11.58 -1.58
CA THR A 366 -27.51 -10.61 -0.70
C THR A 366 -26.20 -10.14 -1.29
N VAL A 367 -25.84 -8.91 -0.96
CA VAL A 367 -24.52 -8.34 -1.25
C VAL A 367 -23.89 -7.88 0.05
N ASP A 368 -22.75 -8.44 0.41
CA ASP A 368 -21.92 -8.00 1.54
C ASP A 368 -21.21 -6.67 1.22
N GLN A 369 -20.71 -5.93 2.22
CA GLN A 369 -19.88 -4.73 2.02
C GLN A 369 -18.59 -5.01 1.24
N ARG A 370 -18.14 -6.27 1.22
CA ARG A 370 -17.03 -6.74 0.39
C ARG A 370 -17.43 -6.99 -1.07
N GLY A 371 -18.73 -6.90 -1.38
CA GLY A 371 -19.28 -7.20 -2.71
C GLY A 371 -19.36 -8.69 -3.01
N ARG A 372 -19.37 -9.53 -1.97
CA ARG A 372 -19.65 -10.97 -2.08
C ARG A 372 -21.13 -11.19 -2.26
N LEU A 373 -21.47 -12.09 -3.18
CA LEU A 373 -22.85 -12.45 -3.50
C LEU A 373 -23.23 -13.71 -2.73
N GLY A 374 -24.33 -13.64 -2.00
CA GLY A 374 -24.95 -14.79 -1.33
C GLY A 374 -26.34 -15.05 -1.87
N VAL A 375 -26.69 -16.31 -2.04
CA VAL A 375 -28.03 -16.77 -2.42
C VAL A 375 -28.62 -17.51 -1.23
N TRP A 376 -29.91 -17.28 -0.95
CA TRP A 376 -30.63 -18.02 0.06
C TRP A 376 -30.90 -19.44 -0.41
N ASN A 377 -30.41 -20.42 0.32
CA ASN A 377 -30.75 -21.82 0.11
C ASN A 377 -31.93 -22.18 1.01
N GLU A 378 -33.10 -22.42 0.42
CA GLU A 378 -34.32 -22.76 1.17
C GLU A 378 -34.24 -24.11 1.87
N GLN A 379 -33.61 -25.12 1.24
CA GLN A 379 -33.49 -26.48 1.76
C GLN A 379 -32.73 -26.52 3.10
N PHE A 380 -31.68 -25.72 3.24
CA PHE A 380 -30.84 -25.71 4.43
C PHE A 380 -31.01 -24.44 5.30
N SER A 381 -31.85 -23.48 4.86
CA SER A 381 -32.06 -22.19 5.52
C SER A 381 -30.76 -21.45 5.85
N ILE A 382 -29.83 -21.44 4.88
CA ILE A 382 -28.52 -20.77 5.01
C ILE A 382 -28.23 -19.92 3.77
N TRP A 383 -27.40 -18.89 3.97
CA TRP A 383 -26.78 -18.17 2.88
C TRP A 383 -25.64 -18.99 2.29
N GLN A 384 -25.76 -19.33 1.01
CA GLN A 384 -24.77 -20.05 0.22
C GLN A 384 -24.07 -19.06 -0.74
N PRO A 385 -22.75 -19.16 -0.98
CA PRO A 385 -22.07 -18.31 -1.94
C PRO A 385 -22.68 -18.43 -3.34
N ALA A 386 -22.91 -17.31 -4.01
CA ALA A 386 -23.43 -17.32 -5.38
C ALA A 386 -22.37 -17.77 -6.39
N ILE A 387 -21.09 -17.43 -6.15
CA ILE A 387 -19.93 -17.70 -7.01
C ILE A 387 -18.73 -18.15 -6.19
N ASN A 388 -17.75 -18.77 -6.84
CA ASN A 388 -16.51 -19.20 -6.19
C ASN A 388 -15.69 -18.01 -5.65
N ASP A 389 -15.58 -17.93 -4.32
CA ASP A 389 -14.92 -16.86 -3.57
C ASP A 389 -13.39 -17.08 -3.43
N GLU A 390 -12.84 -18.22 -3.91
CA GLU A 390 -11.40 -18.55 -3.77
C GLU A 390 -10.47 -17.48 -4.35
N GLN A 391 -10.94 -16.72 -5.36
CA GLN A 391 -10.19 -15.62 -5.97
C GLN A 391 -10.41 -14.24 -5.34
N GLN A 392 -11.31 -14.08 -4.36
CA GLN A 392 -11.86 -12.78 -3.94
C GLN A 392 -11.52 -12.34 -2.50
N ARG A 393 -10.61 -13.04 -1.80
CA ARG A 393 -10.27 -12.81 -0.37
C ARG A 393 -10.00 -11.36 0.05
N GLN A 394 -9.60 -10.47 -0.86
CA GLN A 394 -9.35 -9.04 -0.58
C GLN A 394 -9.88 -8.09 -1.66
N ALA A 395 -10.74 -8.56 -2.56
CA ALA A 395 -11.15 -7.76 -3.71
C ALA A 395 -12.36 -6.88 -3.39
N ARG A 396 -12.36 -5.63 -3.88
CA ARG A 396 -13.59 -4.85 -4.00
C ARG A 396 -14.28 -5.27 -5.29
N THR A 397 -15.54 -5.67 -5.16
CA THR A 397 -16.38 -5.99 -6.32
C THR A 397 -17.18 -4.77 -6.75
N PHE A 398 -17.13 -4.41 -8.03
CA PHE A 398 -18.12 -3.54 -8.67
C PHE A 398 -19.26 -4.40 -9.21
N GLY A 399 -20.48 -3.88 -9.08
CA GLY A 399 -21.69 -4.71 -9.19
C GLY A 399 -22.06 -5.35 -7.84
N PRO A 400 -23.12 -6.18 -7.80
CA PRO A 400 -23.79 -6.82 -8.92
C PRO A 400 -24.71 -5.86 -9.69
N ILE A 401 -24.62 -5.89 -11.01
CA ILE A 401 -25.59 -5.24 -11.89
C ILE A 401 -26.44 -6.34 -12.48
N TYR A 402 -27.74 -6.27 -12.21
CA TYR A 402 -28.72 -7.19 -12.77
C TYR A 402 -29.26 -6.63 -14.09
N ASN A 403 -29.10 -7.37 -15.19
CA ASN A 403 -29.77 -7.10 -16.45
C ASN A 403 -31.02 -7.98 -16.53
N ALA A 404 -32.20 -7.36 -16.41
CA ALA A 404 -33.48 -8.05 -16.36
C ALA A 404 -33.88 -8.70 -17.69
N GLU A 405 -33.51 -8.10 -18.82
CA GLU A 405 -33.90 -8.59 -20.15
C GLU A 405 -33.05 -9.78 -20.58
N ARG A 406 -31.75 -9.78 -20.24
CA ARG A 406 -30.83 -10.90 -20.55
C ARG A 406 -30.73 -11.94 -19.43
N ARG A 407 -31.34 -11.69 -18.26
CA ARG A 407 -31.22 -12.52 -17.04
C ARG A 407 -29.76 -12.79 -16.64
N LEU A 408 -28.92 -11.74 -16.67
CA LEU A 408 -27.49 -11.84 -16.34
C LEU A 408 -27.15 -10.99 -15.12
N ILE A 409 -26.26 -11.51 -14.27
CA ILE A 409 -25.62 -10.72 -13.22
C ILE A 409 -24.17 -10.46 -13.63
N LEU A 410 -23.82 -9.18 -13.65
CA LEU A 410 -22.50 -8.69 -14.05
C LEU A 410 -21.74 -8.26 -12.81
N THR A 411 -20.54 -8.80 -12.65
CA THR A 411 -19.72 -8.57 -11.47
C THR A 411 -18.25 -8.42 -11.86
N LYS A 412 -17.53 -7.57 -11.14
CA LYS A 412 -16.08 -7.44 -11.35
C LYS A 412 -15.34 -7.16 -10.06
N SER A 413 -14.45 -8.09 -9.69
CA SER A 413 -13.58 -7.96 -8.53
C SER A 413 -12.21 -7.36 -8.89
N PHE A 414 -11.78 -6.37 -8.12
CA PHE A 414 -10.46 -5.77 -8.20
C PHE A 414 -9.71 -5.92 -6.88
N PHE A 415 -8.43 -6.26 -6.97
CA PHE A 415 -7.50 -6.14 -5.86
C PHE A 415 -7.10 -4.68 -5.68
N ARG A 416 -6.95 -4.26 -4.43
CA ARG A 416 -6.38 -2.97 -4.11
C ARG A 416 -4.91 -3.16 -3.81
N ASP A 417 -4.05 -2.61 -4.66
CA ASP A 417 -2.65 -2.54 -4.33
C ASP A 417 -2.46 -1.55 -3.17
N PRO A 418 -1.62 -1.86 -2.16
CA PRO A 418 -1.40 -0.97 -1.01
C PRO A 418 -0.94 0.45 -1.42
N PHE A 419 -0.28 0.56 -2.58
CA PHE A 419 0.30 1.81 -3.10
C PHE A 419 -0.08 2.09 -4.56
N GLY A 420 -1.08 1.40 -5.11
CA GLY A 420 -1.48 1.48 -6.52
C GLY A 420 -2.97 1.74 -6.73
N GLY A 421 -3.40 1.66 -7.98
CA GLY A 421 -4.83 1.68 -8.34
C GLY A 421 -5.53 0.37 -7.98
N LEU A 422 -6.77 0.22 -8.44
CA LEU A 422 -7.44 -1.07 -8.45
C LEU A 422 -6.82 -1.90 -9.58
N HIS A 423 -6.21 -3.03 -9.24
CA HIS A 423 -5.65 -3.96 -10.23
C HIS A 423 -6.47 -5.25 -10.23
N ALA A 424 -6.71 -5.82 -11.41
CA ALA A 424 -7.41 -7.09 -11.53
C ALA A 424 -6.52 -8.09 -12.25
N LYS A 425 -6.32 -9.28 -11.65
CA LYS A 425 -5.50 -10.36 -12.22
C LYS A 425 -5.93 -10.75 -13.65
N ASN A 426 -7.21 -10.58 -13.93
CA ASN A 426 -7.81 -10.65 -15.26
C ASN A 426 -8.70 -9.41 -15.43
N ARG A 427 -8.79 -8.80 -16.61
CA ARG A 427 -9.65 -7.64 -16.88
C ARG A 427 -11.00 -8.01 -17.49
N ARG A 428 -11.29 -9.30 -17.67
CA ARG A 428 -12.61 -9.78 -18.09
C ARG A 428 -13.67 -9.55 -17.04
N LEU A 429 -14.84 -9.09 -17.46
CA LEU A 429 -16.02 -9.01 -16.62
C LEU A 429 -16.52 -10.42 -16.29
N ALA A 430 -16.96 -10.68 -15.06
CA ALA A 430 -17.55 -11.96 -14.72
C ALA A 430 -19.06 -11.90 -14.99
N ILE A 431 -19.54 -12.81 -15.82
CA ILE A 431 -20.94 -12.92 -16.22
C ILE A 431 -21.51 -14.16 -15.51
N ILE A 432 -22.63 -13.96 -14.83
CA ILE A 432 -23.40 -15.03 -14.21
C ILE A 432 -24.71 -15.14 -14.98
N HIS A 433 -24.91 -16.28 -15.63
CA HIS A 433 -26.15 -16.60 -16.33
C HIS A 433 -27.16 -17.19 -15.32
N LEU A 434 -28.33 -16.56 -15.18
CA LEU A 434 -29.44 -17.11 -14.41
C LEU A 434 -30.24 -18.05 -15.34
N ALA A 435 -30.42 -19.30 -14.95
CA ALA A 435 -31.08 -20.32 -15.78
C ALA A 435 -32.61 -20.06 -15.91
N ASN A 436 -33.22 -20.63 -16.96
CA ASN A 436 -34.68 -20.81 -17.05
C ASN A 436 -35.07 -22.08 -16.29
N ASP A 437 -35.98 -21.99 -15.33
CA ASP A 437 -36.59 -23.17 -14.68
C ASP A 437 -37.47 -24.00 -15.63
N GLU A 438 -37.69 -23.56 -16.88
CA GLU A 438 -38.59 -24.24 -17.84
C GLU A 438 -37.88 -25.18 -18.85
N ALA A 439 -36.56 -25.38 -18.78
CA ALA A 439 -35.85 -26.27 -19.70
C ALA A 439 -35.74 -27.73 -19.21
N SER A 440 -36.78 -28.26 -18.55
CA SER A 440 -36.85 -29.69 -18.19
C SER A 440 -37.79 -30.54 -19.06
N ASP A 441 -38.51 -29.95 -20.03
CA ASP A 441 -39.55 -30.67 -20.79
C ASP A 441 -39.57 -30.43 -22.32
N ALA A 442 -38.44 -30.10 -22.96
CA ALA A 442 -38.37 -30.05 -24.43
C ALA A 442 -37.24 -30.91 -24.98
N SER A 443 -37.68 -31.96 -25.68
CA SER A 443 -36.92 -32.95 -26.45
C SER A 443 -35.86 -32.38 -27.39
N ASP A 444 -34.75 -33.11 -27.47
CA ASP A 444 -33.79 -33.27 -28.58
C ASP A 444 -34.01 -32.37 -29.81
N GLU A 445 -33.18 -31.33 -29.97
CA GLU A 445 -32.56 -30.98 -31.26
C GLU A 445 -31.40 -29.98 -31.08
N GLU A 446 -30.44 -30.05 -31.99
CA GLU A 446 -29.04 -29.61 -31.91
C GLU A 446 -28.79 -28.13 -31.53
N LEU A 447 -28.04 -27.88 -30.45
CA LEU A 447 -27.27 -26.64 -30.27
C LEU A 447 -25.92 -26.89 -29.56
N SER A 448 -24.87 -26.31 -30.14
CA SER A 448 -23.43 -26.37 -29.85
C SER A 448 -22.99 -26.36 -28.35
N PRO A 449 -21.80 -26.91 -28.01
CA PRO A 449 -21.43 -27.34 -26.65
C PRO A 449 -20.90 -26.22 -25.73
N HIS A 450 -21.54 -25.04 -25.71
CA HIS A 450 -21.11 -23.92 -24.84
C HIS A 450 -22.13 -23.46 -23.81
N ASN A 451 -23.18 -24.24 -23.55
CA ASN A 451 -24.19 -23.88 -22.55
C ASN A 451 -23.94 -24.51 -21.16
N THR A 452 -23.75 -23.60 -20.20
CA THR A 452 -24.36 -23.62 -18.86
C THR A 452 -24.08 -24.86 -17.99
N LYS A 453 -22.93 -24.86 -17.30
CA LYS A 453 -22.71 -25.78 -16.18
C LYS A 453 -23.25 -25.14 -14.90
N ILE A 454 -24.32 -25.68 -14.35
CA ILE A 454 -24.63 -25.56 -12.91
C ILE A 454 -23.48 -26.27 -12.18
N ALA A 455 -22.99 -25.72 -11.06
CA ALA A 455 -21.98 -26.40 -10.26
C ALA A 455 -22.49 -27.81 -9.91
N SER A 456 -21.75 -28.83 -10.31
CA SER A 456 -22.30 -30.12 -10.74
C SER A 456 -22.76 -31.07 -9.64
N ASP A 457 -23.25 -30.61 -8.49
CA ASP A 457 -23.97 -31.44 -7.51
C ASP A 457 -24.74 -30.54 -6.51
N ALA A 458 -26.05 -30.76 -6.36
CA ALA A 458 -26.81 -30.13 -5.29
C ALA A 458 -26.21 -30.55 -3.92
N PRO A 459 -25.93 -29.60 -3.01
CA PRO A 459 -25.23 -29.93 -1.79
C PRO A 459 -26.04 -30.91 -0.92
N MET A 460 -25.42 -32.00 -0.49
CA MET A 460 -26.08 -33.03 0.34
C MET A 460 -25.98 -32.75 1.85
N SER A 461 -25.24 -31.71 2.25
CA SER A 461 -25.06 -31.33 3.66
C SER A 461 -24.92 -29.82 3.84
N ILE A 462 -25.23 -29.32 5.05
CA ILE A 462 -25.07 -27.90 5.42
C ILE A 462 -23.63 -27.42 5.21
N LYS A 463 -22.63 -28.26 5.53
CA LYS A 463 -21.21 -27.89 5.37
C LYS A 463 -20.86 -27.73 3.89
N GLN A 464 -21.31 -28.68 3.05
CA GLN A 464 -21.10 -28.62 1.60
C GLN A 464 -21.83 -27.43 0.96
N ALA A 465 -23.05 -27.14 1.41
CA ALA A 465 -23.83 -25.99 0.95
C ALA A 465 -23.18 -24.63 1.31
N ARG A 466 -22.35 -24.55 2.35
CA ARG A 466 -21.61 -23.30 2.67
C ARG A 466 -20.42 -23.06 1.75
N GLU A 467 -19.88 -24.11 1.16
CA GLU A 467 -18.63 -24.07 0.39
C GLU A 467 -18.88 -24.16 -1.13
N THR A 468 -20.02 -24.71 -1.53
CA THR A 468 -20.36 -24.91 -2.95
C THR A 468 -21.02 -23.65 -3.52
N PRO A 469 -20.53 -23.05 -4.62
CA PRO A 469 -21.21 -21.94 -5.26
C PRO A 469 -22.51 -22.39 -5.95
N VAL A 470 -23.52 -21.52 -6.02
CA VAL A 470 -24.76 -21.81 -6.79
C VAL A 470 -24.50 -21.72 -8.30
N TRP A 471 -23.77 -20.70 -8.75
CA TRP A 471 -23.49 -20.47 -10.17
C TRP A 471 -21.98 -20.46 -10.44
N LEU A 472 -21.64 -20.90 -11.65
CA LEU A 472 -20.31 -20.69 -12.22
C LEU A 472 -20.29 -19.32 -12.90
N ALA A 473 -19.19 -18.59 -12.72
CA ALA A 473 -18.99 -17.30 -13.36
C ALA A 473 -18.19 -17.49 -14.65
N ASP A 474 -18.77 -17.07 -15.77
CA ASP A 474 -18.13 -17.10 -17.07
C ASP A 474 -17.31 -15.82 -17.30
N ALA A 475 -16.26 -15.96 -18.11
CA ALA A 475 -15.39 -14.86 -18.47
C ALA A 475 -15.98 -14.08 -19.65
N GLY A 476 -16.50 -12.89 -19.37
CA GLY A 476 -17.02 -11.94 -20.34
C GLY A 476 -15.96 -11.10 -21.06
N PRO A 477 -16.38 -10.00 -21.72
CA PRO A 477 -15.49 -9.16 -22.50
C PRO A 477 -14.42 -8.47 -21.63
N ASP A 478 -13.26 -8.18 -22.25
CA ASP A 478 -12.17 -7.46 -21.61
C ASP A 478 -12.55 -6.00 -21.33
N LEU A 479 -12.34 -5.55 -20.10
CA LEU A 479 -12.67 -4.19 -19.68
C LEU A 479 -11.58 -3.18 -20.11
N PRO A 480 -11.96 -1.94 -20.48
CA PRO A 480 -11.02 -0.88 -20.79
C PRO A 480 -10.18 -0.46 -19.56
N PRO A 481 -9.01 0.16 -19.76
CA PRO A 481 -8.12 0.52 -18.65
C PRO A 481 -8.72 1.67 -17.84
N GLU A 482 -8.38 1.73 -16.56
CA GLU A 482 -8.84 2.80 -15.65
C GLU A 482 -10.38 2.86 -15.49
N LEU A 483 -11.03 1.68 -15.50
CA LEU A 483 -12.45 1.56 -15.15
C LEU A 483 -12.70 2.10 -13.74
N PHE A 484 -13.66 3.01 -13.65
CA PHE A 484 -14.10 3.62 -12.40
C PHE A 484 -15.46 3.10 -11.95
N ASP A 485 -16.37 2.86 -12.91
CA ASP A 485 -17.73 2.38 -12.62
C ASP A 485 -18.29 1.58 -13.81
N VAL A 486 -19.34 0.80 -13.55
CA VAL A 486 -20.11 0.10 -14.58
C VAL A 486 -21.58 0.43 -14.35
N VAL A 487 -22.28 0.85 -15.40
CA VAL A 487 -23.68 1.26 -15.32
C VAL A 487 -24.48 0.49 -16.37
N SER A 488 -25.64 -0.05 -16.01
CA SER A 488 -26.61 -0.59 -16.97
C SER A 488 -27.54 0.53 -17.47
N LEU A 489 -27.69 0.67 -18.78
CA LEU A 489 -28.60 1.60 -19.43
C LEU A 489 -29.43 0.81 -20.46
N GLY A 490 -30.62 0.34 -20.03
CA GLY A 490 -31.45 -0.59 -20.80
C GLY A 490 -30.72 -1.91 -21.06
N GLU A 491 -30.70 -2.33 -22.33
CA GLU A 491 -29.97 -3.53 -22.80
C GLU A 491 -28.44 -3.40 -22.74
N THR A 492 -27.91 -2.17 -22.68
CA THR A 492 -26.49 -1.90 -22.81
C THR A 492 -25.79 -1.69 -21.49
N VAL A 493 -24.63 -2.32 -21.34
CA VAL A 493 -23.77 -2.13 -20.18
C VAL A 493 -22.68 -1.14 -20.56
N ILE A 494 -22.54 -0.05 -19.80
CA ILE A 494 -21.57 1.00 -20.06
C ILE A 494 -20.50 0.95 -18.98
N ALA A 495 -19.26 0.66 -19.40
CA ALA A 495 -18.07 0.83 -18.61
C ALA A 495 -17.65 2.31 -18.60
N VAL A 496 -17.70 2.93 -17.42
CA VAL A 496 -17.24 4.31 -17.19
C VAL A 496 -15.76 4.25 -16.85
N CYS A 497 -14.92 4.67 -17.79
CA CYS A 497 -13.47 4.75 -17.63
C CYS A 497 -13.01 6.21 -17.64
N ARG A 498 -11.84 6.49 -17.07
CA ARG A 498 -11.25 7.85 -17.14
C ARG A 498 -11.02 8.33 -18.58
N SER A 499 -10.79 7.40 -19.49
CA SER A 499 -10.60 7.66 -20.92
C SER A 499 -11.90 7.89 -21.70
N GLY A 500 -13.07 7.59 -21.12
CA GLY A 500 -14.37 7.73 -21.77
C GLY A 500 -15.40 6.68 -21.35
N LEU A 501 -16.56 6.70 -22.03
CA LEU A 501 -17.64 5.74 -21.85
C LEU A 501 -17.51 4.64 -22.89
N PHE A 502 -17.45 3.38 -22.46
CA PHE A 502 -17.33 2.22 -23.33
C PHE A 502 -18.58 1.36 -23.22
N ARG A 503 -19.20 1.07 -24.35
CA ARG A 503 -20.30 0.11 -24.44
C ARG A 503 -19.73 -1.31 -24.43
N LEU A 504 -20.23 -2.14 -23.52
CA LEU A 504 -19.96 -3.57 -23.43
C LEU A 504 -21.20 -4.28 -24.01
N ASP A 505 -21.05 -4.86 -25.20
CA ASP A 505 -22.11 -5.60 -25.90
C ASP A 505 -22.10 -7.09 -25.59
#